data_AF-A0A9D7UIL1-F1
#
_entry.id   AF-A0A9D7UIL1-F1
#
_cell.length_a   1.000
_cell.length_b   1.000
_cell.length_c   1.000
_cell.angle_alpha   90.00
_cell.angle_beta   90.00
_cell.angle_gamma   90.00
#
_symmetry.space_group_name_H-M   'P 1'
#
loop_
_entity.id
_entity.type
_entity.pdbx_description
1 polymer ?
#
loop_
_entity_poly.entity_id
_entity_poly.type
_entity_poly.pdbx_seq_one_letter_code
_entity_poly.pdbx_strand_id
1 'polypeptide(L)'
;MTKKHTLVLAAGMLAAASGALYAHFVLAILPHAFYFQMTFLLVTMVILGGYSVTGAVLGAAVVTLLAEGLRRAENGIAIGGFQLTEAPGLTGMALALIIVLILTLRPQGILG
;
A
#
# COMPACT_ATOMS: atom_id res chain seq x y z
N MET A 1 4.57 30.48 -14.08
CA MET A 1 4.60 29.41 -13.06
C MET A 1 5.40 28.24 -13.59
N THR A 2 6.44 27.83 -12.87
CA THR A 2 7.34 26.75 -13.29
C THR A 2 6.62 25.39 -13.21
N LYS A 3 6.83 24.51 -14.20
CA LYS A 3 6.12 23.22 -14.37
C LYS A 3 6.07 22.34 -13.11
N LYS A 4 7.03 22.51 -12.18
CA LYS A 4 7.10 21.79 -10.90
C LYS A 4 5.93 22.11 -9.97
N HIS A 5 5.50 23.36 -9.89
CA HIS A 5 4.38 23.75 -9.02
C HIS A 5 3.05 23.16 -9.50
N THR A 6 2.85 23.07 -10.82
CA THR A 6 1.64 22.44 -11.40
C THR A 6 1.56 20.96 -11.07
N LEU A 7 2.70 20.25 -11.08
CA LEU A 7 2.74 18.81 -10.74
C LEU A 7 2.41 18.55 -9.26
N VAL A 8 2.94 19.38 -8.36
CA VAL A 8 2.66 19.28 -6.91
C VAL A 8 1.20 19.58 -6.60
N LEU A 9 0.62 20.60 -7.25
CA LEU A 9 -0.82 20.90 -7.12
C LEU A 9 -1.69 19.75 -7.61
N ALA A 10 -1.38 19.18 -8.78
CA ALA A 10 -2.12 18.04 -9.31
C ALA A 10 -2.02 16.81 -8.39
N ALA A 11 -0.83 16.49 -7.88
CA ALA A 11 -0.63 15.40 -6.93
C ALA A 11 -1.38 15.62 -5.62
N GLY A 12 -1.34 16.85 -5.09
CA GLY A 12 -2.07 17.23 -3.87
C GLY A 12 -3.59 17.10 -4.03
N MET A 13 -4.14 17.52 -5.18
CA MET A 13 -5.56 17.36 -5.49
C MET A 13 -5.98 15.89 -5.56
N LEU A 14 -5.17 15.04 -6.20
CA LEU A 14 -5.43 13.60 -6.28
C LEU A 14 -5.35 12.92 -4.91
N ALA A 15 -4.36 13.28 -4.09
CA ALA A 15 -4.22 12.76 -2.73
C ALA A 15 -5.42 13.15 -1.84
N ALA A 16 -5.85 14.41 -1.92
CA ALA A 16 -7.02 14.90 -1.17
C ALA A 16 -8.31 14.19 -1.62
N ALA A 17 -8.53 14.03 -2.93
CA ALA A 17 -9.67 13.31 -3.47
C ALA A 17 -9.70 11.84 -3.02
N SER A 18 -8.54 11.18 -3.05
CA SER A 18 -8.40 9.79 -2.58
C SER A 18 -8.72 9.66 -1.09
N GLY A 19 -8.22 10.59 -0.27
CA GLY A 19 -8.49 10.62 1.17
C GLY A 19 -9.97 10.87 1.49
N ALA A 20 -10.62 11.79 0.77
CA ALA A 20 -12.05 12.06 0.95
C ALA A 20 -12.92 10.85 0.57
N LEU A 21 -12.59 10.17 -0.53
CA LEU A 21 -13.28 8.95 -0.95
C LEU A 21 -13.08 7.81 0.07
N TYR A 22 -11.87 7.65 0.58
CA TYR A 22 -11.58 6.65 1.62
C TYR A 22 -12.35 6.93 2.92
N ALA A 23 -12.38 8.19 3.37
CA ALA A 23 -13.16 8.58 4.54
C ALA A 23 -14.67 8.31 4.35
N HIS A 24 -15.19 8.54 3.13
CA HIS A 24 -16.56 8.19 2.79
C HIS A 24 -16.80 6.67 2.81
N PHE A 25 -15.84 5.87 2.35
CA PHE A 25 -15.95 4.41 2.31
C PHE A 25 -15.89 3.74 3.69
N VAL A 26 -15.08 4.26 4.61
CA VAL A 26 -14.93 3.67 5.95
C VAL A 26 -16.07 4.10 6.90
N LEU A 27 -16.79 5.20 6.59
CA LEU A 27 -17.92 5.78 7.35
C LEU A 27 -17.63 6.21 8.80
N ALA A 28 -16.59 5.67 9.43
CA ALA A 28 -16.13 6.00 10.77
C ALA A 28 -14.61 6.08 10.80
N ILE A 29 -14.06 7.20 11.28
CA ILE A 29 -12.62 7.37 11.43
C ILE A 29 -12.21 6.78 12.78
N LEU A 30 -12.01 5.47 12.82
CA LEU A 30 -11.45 4.81 14.00
C LEU A 30 -9.92 4.88 13.93
N PRO A 31 -9.24 5.21 15.04
CA PRO A 31 -7.78 5.26 15.08
C PRO A 31 -7.15 3.98 14.54
N HIS A 32 -7.72 2.81 14.89
CA HIS A 32 -7.23 1.49 14.48
C HIS A 32 -7.14 1.28 12.95
N ALA A 33 -7.99 1.95 12.16
CA ALA A 33 -7.99 1.82 10.70
C ALA A 33 -6.75 2.45 10.03
N PHE A 34 -6.04 3.33 10.75
CA PHE A 34 -4.82 4.01 10.31
C PHE A 34 -3.57 3.52 11.05
N TYR A 35 -3.63 2.36 11.72
CA TYR A 35 -2.48 1.83 12.46
C TYR A 35 -1.35 1.35 11.54
N PHE A 36 -0.30 0.84 12.17
CA PHE A 36 0.89 0.22 11.60
C PHE A 36 0.71 -0.45 10.24
N GLN A 37 -0.37 -1.20 10.01
CA GLN A 37 -0.61 -1.87 8.72
C GLN A 37 -0.66 -0.89 7.54
N MET A 38 -1.39 0.22 7.64
CA MET A 38 -1.46 1.20 6.57
C MET A 38 -0.12 1.94 6.40
N THR A 39 0.55 2.28 7.50
CA THR A 39 1.87 2.91 7.47
C THR A 39 2.91 2.03 6.78
N PHE A 40 2.99 0.75 7.15
CA PHE A 40 3.91 -0.19 6.52
C PHE A 40 3.59 -0.41 5.05
N LEU A 41 2.31 -0.50 4.68
CA LEU A 41 1.89 -0.62 3.30
C LEU A 41 2.35 0.58 2.46
N LEU A 42 2.12 1.82 2.93
CA LEU A 42 2.56 3.04 2.24
C LEU A 42 4.09 3.11 2.14
N VAL A 43 4.81 2.78 3.21
CA VAL A 43 6.28 2.75 3.20
C VAL A 43 6.79 1.68 2.22
N THR A 44 6.16 0.51 2.18
CA THR A 44 6.52 -0.56 1.23
C THR A 44 6.37 -0.10 -0.21
N MET A 45 5.28 0.61 -0.55
CA MET A 45 5.07 1.16 -1.90
C MET A 45 6.18 2.10 -2.33
N VAL A 46 6.59 3.02 -1.44
CA VAL A 46 7.63 4.01 -1.72
C VAL A 46 9.00 3.36 -1.84
N ILE A 47 9.35 2.46 -0.92
CA ILE A 47 10.64 1.74 -0.93
C ILE A 47 10.76 0.86 -2.18
N LEU A 48 9.70 0.14 -2.54
CA LEU A 48 9.68 -0.72 -3.72
C LEU A 48 9.77 0.10 -5.02
N GLY A 49 9.17 1.29 -5.04
CA GLY A 49 9.14 2.17 -6.20
C GLY A 49 10.46 2.86 -6.55
N GLY A 50 11.29 3.22 -5.56
CA GLY A 50 12.56 3.91 -5.81
C GLY A 50 12.41 5.40 -6.12
N TYR A 51 13.49 6.05 -6.60
CA TYR A 51 13.54 7.51 -6.75
C TYR A 51 12.84 8.03 -8.01
N SER A 52 12.59 7.16 -9.00
CA SER A 52 11.95 7.52 -10.26
C SER A 52 10.42 7.56 -10.13
N VAL A 53 9.78 8.52 -10.82
CA VAL A 53 8.31 8.67 -10.81
C VAL A 53 7.62 7.42 -11.38
N THR A 54 8.17 6.85 -12.45
CA THR A 54 7.65 5.62 -13.06
C THR A 54 7.82 4.41 -12.15
N GLY A 55 8.94 4.33 -11.43
CA GLY A 55 9.20 3.32 -10.40
C GLY A 55 8.21 3.42 -9.25
N ALA A 56 7.97 4.64 -8.73
CA ALA A 56 6.97 4.87 -7.68
C ALA A 56 5.57 4.41 -8.07
N VAL A 57 5.13 4.69 -9.31
CA VAL A 57 3.80 4.28 -9.79
C VAL A 57 3.71 2.76 -9.95
N LEU A 58 4.71 2.13 -10.58
CA LEU A 58 4.76 0.67 -10.71
C LEU A 58 4.83 -0.02 -9.34
N GLY A 59 5.61 0.54 -8.43
CA GLY A 59 5.78 -0.02 -7.10
C GLY A 59 4.52 0.08 -6.25
N ALA A 60 3.82 1.21 -6.33
CA ALA A 60 2.50 1.37 -5.74
C ALA A 60 1.51 0.33 -6.32
N ALA A 61 1.48 0.13 -7.64
CA ALA A 61 0.58 -0.83 -8.27
C ALA A 61 0.86 -2.28 -7.82
N VAL A 62 2.12 -2.72 -7.86
CA VAL A 62 2.51 -4.10 -7.49
C VAL A 62 2.23 -4.38 -6.02
N VAL A 63 2.63 -3.47 -5.12
CA VAL A 63 2.43 -3.64 -3.68
C VAL A 63 0.93 -3.58 -3.34
N THR A 64 0.15 -2.72 -4.00
CA THR A 64 -1.32 -2.70 -3.80
C THR A 64 -1.93 -4.04 -4.16
N LEU A 65 -1.61 -4.60 -5.33
CA LEU A 65 -2.16 -5.88 -5.77
C LEU A 65 -1.78 -7.02 -4.83
N LEU A 66 -0.52 -7.04 -4.38
CA LEU A 66 -0.01 -8.05 -3.46
C LEU A 66 -0.65 -7.94 -2.08
N ALA A 67 -0.71 -6.73 -1.52
CA ALA A 67 -1.32 -6.48 -0.22
C ALA A 67 -2.83 -6.76 -0.23
N GLU A 68 -3.54 -6.40 -1.31
CA GLU A 68 -4.95 -6.73 -1.47
C GLU A 68 -5.15 -8.24 -1.54
N GLY A 69 -4.39 -8.94 -2.39
CA GLY A 69 -4.47 -10.40 -2.51
C GLY A 69 -4.21 -11.11 -1.17
N LEU A 70 -3.23 -10.63 -0.42
CA LEU A 70 -2.91 -11.18 0.89
C LEU A 70 -3.95 -10.83 1.95
N ARG A 71 -4.56 -9.64 1.89
CA ARG A 71 -5.69 -9.26 2.73
C ARG A 71 -6.93 -10.12 2.45
N ARG A 72 -7.16 -10.48 1.19
CA ARG A 72 -8.24 -11.43 0.82
C ARG A 72 -7.98 -12.83 1.39
N ALA A 73 -6.72 -13.27 1.40
CA ALA A 73 -6.34 -14.52 2.03
C ALA A 73 -6.47 -14.47 3.56
N GLU A 74 -6.09 -13.35 4.18
CA GLU A 74 -6.19 -13.10 5.62
C GLU A 74 -7.64 -13.04 6.13
N ASN A 75 -8.52 -12.39 5.37
CA ASN A 75 -9.95 -12.32 5.67
C ASN A 75 -10.70 -13.65 5.45
N GLY A 76 -9.97 -14.72 5.09
CA GLY A 76 -10.52 -16.04 4.82
C GLY A 76 -11.19 -16.11 3.44
N ILE A 77 -10.82 -17.12 2.64
CA ILE A 77 -11.57 -17.47 1.42
C ILE A 77 -12.51 -18.62 1.78
N ALA A 78 -13.82 -18.36 1.79
CA ALA A 78 -14.82 -19.41 1.94
C ALA A 78 -14.90 -20.24 0.65
N ILE A 79 -14.08 -21.30 0.55
CA ILE A 79 -14.18 -22.28 -0.53
C ILE A 79 -14.94 -23.49 0.02
N GLY A 80 -16.20 -23.65 -0.39
CA GLY A 80 -16.97 -24.87 -0.14
C GLY A 80 -17.34 -25.17 1.32
N GLY A 81 -17.54 -24.14 2.16
CA GLY A 81 -18.06 -24.33 3.53
C GLY A 81 -17.02 -24.60 4.63
N PHE A 82 -15.74 -24.70 4.29
CA PHE A 82 -14.65 -24.68 5.27
C PHE A 82 -14.16 -23.25 5.49
N GLN A 83 -14.35 -22.73 6.70
CA GLN A 83 -13.76 -21.45 7.10
C GLN A 83 -12.27 -21.68 7.39
N LEU A 84 -11.41 -21.29 6.46
CA LEU A 84 -10.00 -21.09 6.75
C LEU A 84 -9.90 -19.99 7.81
N THR A 85 -9.36 -20.36 8.98
CA THR A 85 -9.19 -19.48 10.14
C THR A 85 -8.60 -18.15 9.71
N GLU A 86 -9.31 -17.06 10.03
CA GLU A 86 -8.80 -15.70 9.92
C GLU A 86 -7.47 -15.65 10.66
N ALA A 87 -6.38 -15.37 9.94
CA ALA A 87 -5.04 -15.28 10.48
C ALA A 87 -4.65 -13.80 10.57
N PRO A 88 -5.18 -13.05 11.56
CA PRO A 88 -4.96 -11.62 11.65
C PRO A 88 -3.47 -11.33 11.76
N GLY A 89 -2.97 -10.43 10.91
CA GLY A 89 -1.57 -10.00 10.85
C GLY A 89 -0.74 -10.63 9.73
N LEU A 90 -1.28 -11.57 8.94
CA LEU A 90 -0.56 -12.18 7.81
C LEU A 90 -0.07 -11.14 6.80
N THR A 91 -0.92 -10.15 6.47
CA THR A 91 -0.57 -9.07 5.55
C THR A 91 0.57 -8.22 6.09
N GLY A 92 0.52 -7.88 7.39
CA GLY A 92 1.57 -7.11 8.06
C GLY A 92 2.92 -7.82 8.05
N MET A 93 2.94 -9.12 8.34
CA MET A 93 4.17 -9.93 8.32
C MET A 93 4.79 -10.01 6.92
N ALA A 94 3.97 -10.22 5.89
CA ALA A 94 4.48 -10.27 4.53
C ALA A 94 4.98 -8.92 4.04
N LEU A 95 4.29 -7.82 4.34
CA LEU A 95 4.76 -6.46 4.01
C LEU A 95 6.12 -6.19 4.66
N ALA A 96 6.29 -6.57 5.93
CA ALA A 96 7.58 -6.44 6.62
C ALA A 96 8.69 -7.27 5.95
N LEU A 97 8.40 -8.52 5.56
CA LEU A 97 9.34 -9.35 4.82
C LEU A 97 9.69 -8.76 3.46
N ILE A 98 8.71 -8.21 2.74
CA ILE A 98 8.93 -7.56 1.45
C ILE A 98 9.84 -6.35 1.62
N ILE A 99 9.62 -5.52 2.64
CA ILE A 99 10.51 -4.39 2.95
C ILE A 99 11.94 -4.89 3.18
N VAL A 100 12.13 -5.87 4.05
CA VAL A 100 13.47 -6.42 4.36
C VAL A 100 14.13 -6.98 3.11
N LEU A 101 13.40 -7.75 2.31
CA LEU A 101 13.90 -8.35 1.08
C LEU A 101 14.34 -7.29 0.06
N ILE A 102 13.55 -6.23 -0.13
CA ILE A 102 13.87 -5.14 -1.07
C ILE A 102 15.07 -4.35 -0.58
N LEU A 103 15.12 -3.99 0.70
CA LEU A 103 16.25 -3.27 1.26
C LEU A 103 17.56 -4.08 1.15
N THR A 104 17.46 -5.41 1.26
CA THR A 104 18.62 -6.31 1.13
C THR A 104 19.06 -6.50 -0.32
N LEU A 105 18.11 -6.64 -1.26
CA LEU A 105 18.42 -6.99 -2.65
C LEU A 105 18.58 -5.77 -3.58
N ARG A 106 17.84 -4.68 -3.35
CA ARG A 106 17.90 -3.44 -4.14
C ARG A 106 17.40 -2.22 -3.33
N PRO A 107 18.28 -1.54 -2.57
CA PRO A 107 17.92 -0.34 -1.81
C PRO A 107 17.56 0.87 -2.70
N GLN A 108 17.82 0.79 -4.01
CA GLN A 108 17.49 1.84 -4.99
C GLN A 108 16.05 1.73 -5.54
N GLY A 109 15.30 0.67 -5.21
CA GLY A 109 13.97 0.38 -5.78
C GLY A 109 14.01 -0.43 -7.08
N ILE A 110 12.83 -0.73 -7.67
CA ILE A 110 12.70 -1.62 -8.85
C ILE A 110 13.32 -1.01 -10.11
N LEU A 111 13.12 0.29 -10.35
CA LEU A 111 13.57 0.93 -11.59
C LEU A 111 14.88 1.69 -11.45
N GLY A 112 15.51 1.69 -10.26
CA GLY A 112 16.60 2.60 -9.95
C GLY A 112 16.13 4.00 -10.26
#